data_AF-A0A238K9U4-F1
#
_entry.id   AF-A0A238K9U4-F1
#
_cell.length_a   1.000
_cell.length_b   1.000
_cell.length_c   1.000
_cell.angle_alpha   90.00
_cell.angle_beta   90.00
_cell.angle_gamma   90.00
#
_symmetry.space_group_name_H-M   'P 1'
#
loop_
_entity.id
_entity.type
_entity.pdbx_description
1 polymer ?
#
loop_
_entity_poly.entity_id
_entity_poly.type
_entity_poly.pdbx_seq_one_letter_code
_entity_poly.pdbx_strand_id
1 'polypeptide(L)'
;MQILTPLALALTFASPALAWEHTVEWRFNGAEIKSFKATDPEYDEDPALLEVTLSDPHSGDTVVTIEADNDIAPCAELLGYAQGNPFETVVLTANLNAQTLNGVTLAQCSTR
;
A
#
# COMPACT_ATOMS: atom_id res chain seq x y z
N MET A 1 -26.01 8.89 -60.20
CA MET A 1 -25.73 7.50 -59.78
C MET A 1 -24.27 7.42 -59.35
N GLN A 2 -24.03 7.29 -58.04
CA GLN A 2 -22.76 6.94 -57.34
C GLN A 2 -23.02 7.25 -55.84
N ILE A 3 -23.75 6.36 -55.16
CA ILE A 3 -23.28 5.27 -54.26
C ILE A 3 -22.66 5.82 -52.97
N LEU A 4 -23.38 5.52 -51.88
CA LEU A 4 -23.11 5.74 -50.46
C LEU A 4 -21.73 5.22 -50.01
N THR A 5 -21.15 5.90 -49.03
CA THR A 5 -20.45 5.22 -47.92
C THR A 5 -20.55 6.10 -46.67
N PRO A 6 -21.43 5.79 -45.69
CA PRO A 6 -21.37 6.46 -44.40
C PRO A 6 -20.25 5.78 -43.62
N LEU A 7 -19.13 6.49 -43.44
CA LEU A 7 -18.12 6.14 -42.45
C LEU A 7 -18.74 6.42 -41.08
N ALA A 8 -19.66 5.54 -40.66
CA ALA A 8 -20.16 5.47 -39.30
C ALA A 8 -19.00 4.99 -38.45
N LEU A 9 -18.19 5.95 -38.05
CA LEU A 9 -17.10 5.82 -37.11
C LEU A 9 -17.71 5.25 -35.83
N ALA A 10 -17.47 3.96 -35.61
CA ALA A 10 -17.83 3.25 -34.41
C ALA A 10 -17.13 3.95 -33.23
N LEU A 11 -17.85 4.87 -32.59
CA LEU A 11 -17.65 5.29 -31.21
C LEU A 11 -17.87 4.04 -30.35
N THR A 12 -16.86 3.19 -30.33
CA THR A 12 -16.73 2.12 -29.36
C THR A 12 -16.75 2.79 -28.01
N PHE A 13 -17.76 2.42 -27.23
CA PHE A 13 -17.89 2.77 -25.83
C PHE A 13 -16.60 2.35 -25.13
N ALA A 14 -15.69 3.31 -24.92
CA ALA A 14 -14.66 3.20 -23.91
C ALA A 14 -15.39 3.24 -22.57
N SER A 15 -15.95 2.11 -22.16
CA SER A 15 -16.28 1.90 -20.76
C SER A 15 -14.97 2.11 -20.02
N PRO A 16 -14.88 3.05 -19.05
CA PRO A 16 -13.76 3.00 -18.13
C PRO A 16 -13.83 1.60 -17.54
N ALA A 17 -12.79 0.78 -17.79
CA ALA A 17 -12.57 -0.36 -16.95
C ALA A 17 -12.48 0.25 -15.55
N LEU A 18 -13.49 0.01 -14.71
CA LEU A 18 -13.38 0.27 -13.30
C LEU A 18 -12.22 -0.63 -12.87
N ALA A 19 -11.02 -0.05 -12.81
CA ALA A 19 -9.88 -0.67 -12.19
C ALA A 19 -10.30 -0.77 -10.73
N TRP A 20 -10.81 -1.96 -10.37
CA TRP A 20 -11.25 -2.23 -9.01
C TRP A 20 -10.03 -2.03 -8.15
N GLU A 21 -10.04 -1.02 -7.28
CA GLU A 21 -8.95 -0.78 -6.35
C GLU A 21 -9.13 -1.73 -5.16
N HIS A 22 -8.24 -2.71 -5.02
CA HIS A 22 -8.27 -3.65 -3.91
C HIS A 22 -7.32 -3.16 -2.83
N THR A 23 -7.86 -2.57 -1.77
CA THR A 23 -7.07 -2.07 -0.64
C THR A 23 -7.25 -2.94 0.59
N VAL A 24 -6.18 -3.11 1.35
CA VAL A 24 -6.18 -3.75 2.67
C VAL A 24 -5.68 -2.75 3.70
N GLU A 25 -6.32 -2.75 4.86
CA GLU A 25 -5.89 -1.97 6.02
C GLU A 25 -5.39 -2.90 7.13
N TRP A 26 -4.18 -2.64 7.62
CA TRP A 26 -3.72 -3.15 8.90
C TRP A 26 -3.88 -2.07 9.95
N ARG A 27 -4.55 -2.43 11.06
CA ARG A 27 -4.80 -1.54 12.19
C ARG A 27 -4.22 -2.19 13.43
N PHE A 28 -3.34 -1.46 14.11
CA PHE A 28 -2.68 -1.93 15.32
C PHE A 28 -2.34 -0.75 16.21
N ASN A 29 -2.27 -1.02 17.49
CA ASN A 29 -1.91 -0.07 18.51
C ASN A 29 -0.39 0.14 18.57
N GLY A 30 0.06 1.33 18.95
CA GLY A 30 1.46 1.63 19.13
C GLY A 30 2.19 0.69 20.10
N ALA A 31 1.51 0.19 21.14
CA ALA A 31 2.04 -0.78 22.09
C ALA A 31 2.26 -2.18 21.49
N GLU A 32 1.59 -2.50 20.36
CA GLU A 32 1.79 -3.76 19.64
C GLU A 32 3.07 -3.71 18.79
N ILE A 33 3.64 -2.53 18.51
CA ILE A 33 4.83 -2.39 17.66
C ILE A 33 6.08 -2.87 18.42
N LYS A 34 6.54 -4.07 18.07
CA LYS A 34 7.77 -4.65 18.62
C LYS A 34 9.02 -4.07 17.96
N SER A 35 9.01 -3.98 16.63
CA SER A 35 10.08 -3.40 15.83
C SER A 35 9.56 -3.02 14.45
N PHE A 36 10.26 -2.13 13.76
CA PHE A 36 10.04 -1.85 12.35
C PHE A 36 11.36 -1.56 11.65
N LYS A 37 11.40 -1.80 10.34
CA LYS A 37 12.56 -1.53 9.47
C LYS A 37 12.08 -0.99 8.13
N ALA A 38 12.52 0.22 7.81
CA ALA A 38 12.50 0.74 6.46
C ALA A 38 13.79 0.33 5.74
N THR A 39 13.67 -0.15 4.51
CA THR A 39 14.80 -0.48 3.65
C THR A 39 14.62 0.27 2.34
N ASP A 40 15.59 1.12 2.03
CA ASP A 40 15.65 1.81 0.74
C ASP A 40 15.94 0.81 -0.38
N PRO A 41 15.49 1.09 -1.61
CA PRO A 41 15.74 0.20 -2.74
C PRO A 41 17.23 0.15 -3.09
N GLU A 42 17.72 -1.02 -3.50
CA GLU A 42 19.12 -1.21 -3.92
C GLU A 42 19.37 -0.61 -5.32
N TYR A 43 18.36 -0.68 -6.19
CA TYR A 43 18.35 -0.12 -7.53
C TYR A 43 17.10 0.74 -7.74
N ASP A 44 17.15 1.73 -8.63
CA ASP A 44 16.02 2.67 -8.89
C ASP A 44 14.70 1.98 -9.30
N GLU A 45 14.80 0.74 -9.78
CA GLU A 45 13.68 -0.10 -10.22
C GLU A 45 13.16 -1.09 -9.16
N ASP A 46 13.83 -1.18 -8.01
CA ASP A 46 13.33 -1.91 -6.83
C ASP A 46 12.41 -1.00 -6.01
N PRO A 47 11.36 -1.56 -5.36
CA PRO A 47 10.55 -0.79 -4.45
C PRO A 47 11.25 -0.65 -3.08
N ALA A 48 10.91 0.41 -2.34
CA ALA A 48 11.25 0.51 -0.93
C ALA A 48 10.46 -0.55 -0.12
N LEU A 49 11.01 -1.02 0.99
CA LEU A 49 10.37 -2.03 1.85
C LEU A 49 10.18 -1.54 3.27
N LEU A 50 8.97 -1.73 3.81
CA LEU A 50 8.66 -1.56 5.22
C LEU A 50 8.29 -2.90 5.82
N GLU A 51 9.06 -3.31 6.83
CA GLU A 51 8.76 -4.46 7.67
C GLU A 51 8.34 -3.98 9.05
N VAL A 52 7.18 -4.43 9.54
CA VAL A 52 6.67 -4.13 10.88
C VAL A 52 6.43 -5.43 11.61
N THR A 53 7.11 -5.62 12.74
CA THR A 53 6.86 -6.72 13.67
C THR A 53 5.90 -6.25 14.74
N LEU A 54 4.74 -6.90 14.80
CA LEU A 54 3.71 -6.70 15.81
C LEU A 54 3.78 -7.83 16.83
N SER A 55 3.63 -7.53 18.11
CA SER A 55 3.54 -8.53 19.17
C SER A 55 2.13 -8.56 19.72
N ASP A 56 1.46 -9.69 19.57
CA ASP A 56 0.16 -9.95 20.19
C ASP A 56 0.31 -11.00 21.31
N PRO A 57 -0.21 -10.73 22.52
CA PRO A 57 -0.04 -11.62 23.66
C PRO A 57 -0.78 -12.97 23.52
N HIS A 58 -1.71 -13.11 22.57
CA HIS A 58 -2.51 -14.33 22.37
C HIS A 58 -2.05 -15.17 21.17
N SER A 59 -1.49 -14.54 20.14
CA SER A 59 -1.15 -15.16 18.85
C SER A 59 0.35 -15.12 18.53
N GLY A 60 1.15 -14.41 19.33
CA GLY A 60 2.59 -14.28 19.14
C GLY A 60 2.95 -13.11 18.22
N ASP A 61 4.17 -13.15 17.68
CA ASP A 61 4.64 -12.08 16.81
C ASP A 61 4.16 -12.30 15.36
N THR A 62 3.66 -11.23 14.74
CA THR A 62 3.28 -11.18 13.32
C THR A 62 4.16 -10.19 12.59
N VAL A 63 4.62 -10.55 11.39
CA VAL A 63 5.41 -9.65 10.53
C VAL A 63 4.54 -9.20 9.36
N VAL A 64 4.43 -7.89 9.19
CA VAL A 64 3.78 -7.25 8.04
C VAL A 64 4.87 -6.64 7.17
N THR A 65 4.96 -7.10 5.91
CA THR A 65 5.90 -6.57 4.92
C THR A 65 5.12 -5.87 3.82
N ILE A 66 5.45 -4.62 3.54
CA ILE A 66 4.76 -3.77 2.56
C ILE A 66 5.82 -3.12 1.68
N GLU A 67 5.62 -3.13 0.36
CA GLU A 67 6.48 -2.39 -0.56
C GLU A 67 5.95 -0.96 -0.74
N ALA A 68 6.79 -0.02 -1.13
CA ALA A 68 6.36 1.32 -1.53
C ALA A 68 7.12 1.76 -2.77
N ASP A 69 6.38 2.25 -3.77
CA ASP A 69 6.94 2.91 -4.96
C ASP A 69 7.47 4.34 -4.65
N ASN A 70 7.20 4.84 -3.45
CA ASN A 70 7.59 6.18 -2.99
C ASN A 70 8.39 6.08 -1.68
N ASP A 71 8.90 7.23 -1.24
CA ASP A 71 9.64 7.35 0.03
C ASP A 71 8.83 6.82 1.22
N ILE A 72 9.44 5.87 1.95
CA ILE A 72 8.86 5.17 3.10
C ILE A 72 9.27 5.81 4.43
N ALA A 73 10.24 6.73 4.40
CA ALA A 73 10.76 7.41 5.59
C ALA A 73 9.67 8.10 6.43
N PRO A 74 8.67 8.79 5.85
CA PRO A 74 7.59 9.40 6.64
C PRO A 74 6.78 8.37 7.44
N CYS A 75 6.60 7.15 6.91
CA CYS A 75 5.91 6.09 7.64
C CYS A 75 6.77 5.51 8.75
N ALA A 76 8.08 5.37 8.52
CA ALA A 76 9.02 4.95 9.56
C ALA A 76 9.07 5.94 10.73
N GLU A 77 9.05 7.25 10.46
CA GLU A 77 8.98 8.29 11.49
C GLU A 77 7.67 8.18 12.30
N LEU A 78 6.55 7.98 11.63
CA LEU A 78 5.24 7.81 12.26
C LEU A 78 5.19 6.57 13.15
N LEU A 79 5.73 5.45 12.68
CA LEU A 79 5.86 4.22 13.47
C LEU A 79 6.76 4.44 14.69
N GLY A 80 7.86 5.17 14.53
CA GLY A 80 8.74 5.54 15.65
C GLY A 80 8.05 6.40 16.70
N TYR A 81 7.17 7.32 16.30
CA TYR A 81 6.36 8.12 17.21
C TYR A 81 5.31 7.29 17.94
N ALA A 82 4.64 6.37 17.24
CA ALA A 82 3.60 5.53 17.82
C ALA A 82 4.14 4.40 18.71
N GLN A 83 5.37 3.94 18.46
CA GLN A 83 5.93 2.75 19.12
C GLN A 83 5.89 2.87 20.66
N GLY A 84 5.27 1.88 21.30
CA GLY A 84 5.12 1.81 22.75
C GLY A 84 3.99 2.67 23.32
N ASN A 85 3.28 3.45 22.51
CA ASN A 85 2.16 4.29 22.96
C ASN A 85 0.83 3.54 22.85
N PRO A 86 0.18 3.17 23.99
CA PRO A 86 -1.09 2.45 23.98
C PRO A 86 -2.30 3.27 23.52
N PHE A 87 -2.14 4.57 23.28
CA PHE A 87 -3.22 5.47 22.90
C PHE A 87 -3.18 5.88 21.42
N GLU A 88 -2.12 5.54 20.70
CA GLU A 88 -1.97 5.83 19.28
C GLU A 88 -2.36 4.58 18.47
N THR A 89 -3.30 4.73 17.54
CA THR A 89 -3.64 3.65 16.60
C THR A 89 -2.98 3.92 15.26
N VAL A 90 -2.09 3.03 14.82
CA VAL A 90 -1.51 3.08 13.48
C VAL A 90 -2.43 2.38 12.49
N VAL A 91 -2.61 3.01 11.33
CA VAL A 91 -3.31 2.45 10.19
C VAL A 91 -2.38 2.46 8.98
N LEU A 92 -2.04 1.27 8.50
CA LEU A 92 -1.32 1.06 7.24
C LEU A 92 -2.35 0.62 6.19
N THR A 93 -2.45 1.37 5.09
CA THR A 93 -3.30 1.02 3.95
C THR A 93 -2.40 0.66 2.78
N ALA A 94 -2.57 -0.53 2.23
CA ALA A 94 -1.88 -0.93 1.00
C ALA A 94 -2.87 -1.24 -0.12
N ASN A 95 -2.42 -1.00 -1.35
CA ASN A 95 -3.10 -1.39 -2.58
C ASN A 95 -2.52 -2.73 -3.05
N LEU A 96 -3.35 -3.77 -3.09
CA LEU A 96 -3.01 -5.13 -3.51
C LEU A 96 -3.07 -5.33 -5.03
N ASN A 97 -3.41 -4.29 -5.78
CA ASN A 97 -3.35 -4.27 -7.24
C ASN A 97 -2.17 -3.43 -7.74
N ALA A 98 -1.21 -3.13 -6.86
CA ALA A 98 -0.01 -2.42 -7.22
C ALA A 98 0.83 -3.25 -8.19
N GLN A 99 1.46 -2.58 -9.16
CA GLN A 99 2.36 -3.24 -10.11
C GLN A 99 3.78 -3.34 -9.55
N THR A 100 3.91 -3.76 -8.30
CA THR A 100 5.20 -4.01 -7.66
C THR A 100 5.56 -5.48 -7.73
N LEU A 101 6.80 -5.82 -7.35
CA LEU A 101 7.31 -7.20 -7.40
C LEU A 101 6.48 -8.16 -6.55
N ASN A 102 5.92 -7.70 -5.43
CA ASN A 102 5.06 -8.49 -4.55
C ASN A 102 3.56 -8.15 -4.70
N GLY A 103 3.19 -7.23 -5.59
CA GLY A 103 1.81 -6.84 -5.86
C GLY A 103 1.15 -5.99 -4.76
N VAL A 104 1.93 -5.40 -3.86
CA VAL A 104 1.45 -4.66 -2.69
C VAL A 104 2.22 -3.35 -2.52
N THR A 105 1.56 -2.20 -2.69
CA THR A 105 2.15 -0.86 -2.41
C THR A 105 1.47 -0.20 -1.22
N LEU A 106 2.26 0.36 -0.31
CA LEU A 106 1.80 1.27 0.74
C LEU A 106 1.14 2.50 0.10
N ALA A 107 -0.17 2.59 0.24
CA ALA A 107 -0.95 3.72 -0.24
C ALA A 107 -1.01 4.84 0.82
N GLN A 108 -1.07 4.47 2.10
CA GLN A 108 -1.15 5.44 3.20
C GLN A 108 -0.61 4.87 4.51
N CYS A 109 0.00 5.74 5.32
CA CYS A 109 0.43 5.48 6.68
C CYS A 109 -0.05 6.63 7.58
N SER A 110 -0.81 6.34 8.64
CA SER A 110 -1.43 7.37 9.49
C SER A 110 -1.61 6.90 10.93
N THR A 111 -1.73 7.84 11.88
CA THR A 111 -2.23 7.58 13.23
C THR A 111 -3.63 8.15 13.42
N ARG A 112 -4.37 7.61 14.40
CA ARG A 112 -5.70 8.07 14.84
C ARG A 112 -5.85 7.97 16.35
#